data_AF-A0A2G5ZAH6-F1
#
_entry.id   AF-A0A2G5ZAH6-F1
#
_cell.length_a   1.000
_cell.length_b   1.000
_cell.length_c   1.000
_cell.angle_alpha   90.00
_cell.angle_beta   90.00
_cell.angle_gamma   90.00
#
_symmetry.space_group_name_H-M   'P 1'
#
loop_
_entity.id
_entity.type
_entity.pdbx_description
1 polymer ?
#
loop_
_entity_poly.entity_id
_entity_poly.type
_entity_poly.pdbx_seq_one_letter_code
_entity_poly.pdbx_strand_id
1 'polypeptide(L)'
;LAGHSLGEYSALVCAGVIAFADAVRLVELRGKFMQEAVPEGTGGMSAIIGLDDAAIAKACEESAEGQVVSPVNFNSPGQVVIAGHKDAVERAGAACKAAGAKRALPLPVSVPSHCALMKPAA
;
A
#
# COMPACT_ATOMS: atom_id res chain seq x y z
N LEU A 1 8.81 17.55 11.92
CA LEU A 1 7.66 17.39 11.00
C LEU A 1 7.54 15.91 10.66
N ALA A 2 6.34 15.40 10.45
CA ALA A 2 6.10 14.01 10.03
C ALA A 2 5.10 13.99 8.87
N GLY A 3 5.34 13.12 7.90
CA GLY A 3 4.47 12.89 6.77
C GLY A 3 4.30 11.38 6.59
N HIS A 4 3.10 10.95 6.19
CA HIS A 4 2.81 9.54 5.95
C HIS A 4 2.60 9.32 4.46
N SER A 5 3.32 8.36 3.87
CA SER A 5 3.20 8.04 2.44
C SER A 5 3.45 9.32 1.61
N LEU A 6 2.53 9.71 0.74
CA LEU A 6 2.63 10.96 -0.04
C LEU A 6 2.88 12.21 0.83
N GLY A 7 2.42 12.22 2.08
CA GLY A 7 2.61 13.34 3.00
C GLY A 7 4.07 13.61 3.36
N GLU A 8 4.99 12.68 3.12
CA GLU A 8 6.43 12.90 3.33
C GLU A 8 6.96 14.07 2.49
N TYR A 9 6.49 14.23 1.25
CA TYR A 9 6.85 15.37 0.41
C TYR A 9 6.42 16.70 1.03
N SER A 10 5.21 16.78 1.59
CA SER A 10 4.73 17.96 2.31
C SER A 10 5.57 18.25 3.55
N ALA A 11 5.94 17.21 4.31
CA ALA A 11 6.80 17.37 5.47
C ALA A 11 8.20 17.89 5.08
N LEU A 12 8.76 17.42 3.98
CA LEU A 12 10.05 17.87 3.44
C LEU A 12 10.00 19.33 2.97
N VAL A 13 8.90 19.76 2.34
CA VAL A 13 8.69 21.17 1.98
C VAL A 13 8.59 22.05 3.22
N CYS A 14 7.77 21.66 4.20
CA CYS A 14 7.65 22.41 5.44
C CYS A 14 8.96 22.46 6.25
N ALA A 15 9.83 21.45 6.10
CA ALA A 15 11.15 21.40 6.70
C ALA A 15 12.21 22.21 5.95
N GLY A 16 11.89 22.76 4.77
CA GLY A 16 12.83 23.49 3.92
C GLY A 16 13.84 22.61 3.19
N VAL A 17 13.62 21.30 3.12
CA VAL A 17 14.52 20.34 2.44
C VAL A 17 14.32 20.35 0.93
N ILE A 18 13.07 20.52 0.47
CA ILE A 18 12.70 20.57 -0.94
C ILE A 18 11.88 21.83 -1.19
N ALA A 19 12.15 22.56 -2.28
CA ALA A 19 11.33 23.70 -2.67
C ALA A 19 9.92 23.25 -3.07
N PHE A 20 8.90 24.04 -2.74
CA PHE A 20 7.50 23.69 -3.00
C PHE A 20 7.23 23.31 -4.46
N ALA A 21 7.71 24.11 -5.41
CA ALA A 21 7.51 23.87 -6.84
C ALA A 21 8.14 22.54 -7.32
N ASP A 22 9.31 22.18 -6.77
CA ASP A 22 9.99 20.93 -7.12
C ASP A 22 9.29 19.73 -6.50
N ALA A 23 8.78 19.85 -5.27
CA ALA A 23 7.99 18.81 -4.64
C ALA A 23 6.69 18.52 -5.42
N VAL A 24 6.00 19.55 -5.92
CA VAL A 24 4.80 19.38 -6.76
C VAL A 24 5.12 18.60 -8.04
N ARG A 25 6.19 18.99 -8.75
CA ARG A 25 6.64 18.29 -9.97
C ARG A 25 7.04 16.84 -9.68
N LEU A 26 7.74 16.61 -8.57
CA LEU A 26 8.18 15.28 -8.18
C LEU A 26 6.99 14.36 -7.84
N VAL A 27 5.99 14.89 -7.14
CA VAL A 27 4.74 14.17 -6.83
C VAL A 27 3.96 13.83 -8.10
N GLU A 28 3.85 14.77 -9.05
CA GLU A 28 3.21 14.54 -10.35
C GLU A 28 3.90 13.40 -11.11
N LEU A 29 5.22 13.51 -11.30
CA LEU A 29 6.03 12.51 -12.02
C LEU A 29 5.93 11.13 -11.35
N ARG A 30 6.04 11.09 -10.02
CA ARG A 30 5.88 9.84 -9.26
C ARG A 30 4.50 9.23 -9.48
N GLY A 31 3.44 10.03 -9.41
CA GLY A 31 2.07 9.55 -9.65
C GLY A 31 1.90 8.96 -11.05
N LYS A 32 2.50 9.60 -12.06
CA LYS A 32 2.53 9.12 -13.44
C LYS A 32 3.27 7.79 -13.56
N PHE A 33 4.51 7.70 -13.05
CA PHE A 33 5.31 6.48 -13.15
C PHE A 33 4.69 5.31 -12.39
N MET A 34 4.05 5.55 -11.25
CA MET A 34 3.33 4.50 -10.51
C MET A 34 2.16 3.93 -11.31
N GLN A 35 1.42 4.76 -12.04
CA GLN A 35 0.32 4.31 -12.91
C GLN A 35 0.84 3.58 -14.16
N GLU A 36 1.97 4.03 -14.72
CA GLU A 36 2.62 3.34 -15.84
C GLU A 36 3.18 1.97 -15.43
N ALA A 37 3.68 1.83 -14.20
CA ALA A 37 4.23 0.58 -13.70
C ALA A 37 3.16 -0.50 -13.46
N VAL A 38 1.95 -0.11 -13.03
CA VAL A 38 0.83 -1.04 -12.80
C VAL A 38 -0.44 -0.45 -13.41
N PRO A 39 -0.94 -1.03 -14.52
CA PRO A 39 -2.18 -0.60 -15.14
C PRO A 39 -3.37 -0.65 -14.16
N GLU A 40 -4.31 0.26 -14.35
CA GLU A 40 -5.53 0.34 -13.53
C GLU A 40 -6.26 -1.01 -13.47
N GLY A 41 -6.74 -1.37 -12.29
CA GLY A 41 -7.43 -2.64 -12.03
C GLY A 41 -6.52 -3.85 -11.84
N THR A 42 -5.22 -3.76 -12.13
CA THR A 42 -4.25 -4.86 -11.93
C THR A 42 -3.82 -4.99 -10.47
N GLY A 43 -3.60 -3.85 -9.82
CA GLY A 43 -3.22 -3.75 -8.41
C GLY A 43 -4.41 -3.47 -7.49
N GLY A 44 -4.20 -3.70 -6.20
CA GLY A 44 -5.17 -3.35 -5.16
C GLY A 44 -4.52 -3.08 -3.81
N MET A 45 -5.29 -2.47 -2.91
CA MET A 45 -4.95 -2.32 -1.50
C MET A 45 -6.18 -2.58 -0.62
N SER A 46 -5.98 -3.22 0.53
CA SER A 46 -7.04 -3.45 1.52
C SER A 46 -6.56 -3.15 2.93
N ALA A 47 -7.40 -2.49 3.74
CA ALA A 47 -7.17 -2.32 5.16
C ALA A 47 -7.69 -3.54 5.94
N ILE A 48 -6.82 -4.16 6.72
CA ILE A 48 -7.11 -5.25 7.63
C ILE A 48 -7.18 -4.70 9.06
N ILE A 49 -8.31 -4.91 9.73
CA ILE A 49 -8.60 -4.39 11.06
C ILE A 49 -8.78 -5.54 12.06
N GLY A 50 -8.11 -5.46 13.19
CA GLY A 50 -8.28 -6.35 14.34
C GLY A 50 -7.63 -7.71 14.19
N LEU A 51 -6.50 -7.80 13.47
CA LEU A 51 -5.66 -8.99 13.37
C LEU A 51 -4.20 -8.60 13.64
N ASP A 52 -3.40 -9.50 14.19
CA ASP A 52 -1.99 -9.25 14.47
C ASP A 52 -1.13 -9.27 13.19
N ASP A 53 -0.02 -8.53 13.24
CA ASP A 53 0.88 -8.33 12.10
C ASP A 53 1.44 -9.65 11.55
N ALA A 54 1.72 -10.62 12.42
CA ALA A 54 2.29 -11.91 12.02
C ALA A 54 1.26 -12.78 11.29
N ALA A 55 0.03 -12.83 11.77
CA ALA A 55 -1.07 -13.51 11.08
C ALA A 55 -1.39 -12.85 9.73
N ILE A 56 -1.33 -11.51 9.64
CA ILE A 56 -1.51 -10.80 8.36
C ILE A 56 -0.39 -11.13 7.38
N ALA A 57 0.87 -11.13 7.83
CA ALA A 57 2.01 -11.50 7.00
C ALA A 57 1.89 -12.94 6.47
N LYS A 58 1.55 -13.87 7.36
CA LYS A 58 1.30 -15.28 7.00
C LYS A 58 0.17 -15.42 5.98
N ALA A 59 -0.96 -14.73 6.19
CA ALA A 59 -2.08 -14.75 5.27
C ALA A 59 -1.70 -14.21 3.87
N CYS A 60 -0.84 -13.19 3.80
CA CYS A 60 -0.32 -12.68 2.53
C CYS A 60 0.59 -13.72 1.84
N GLU A 61 1.51 -14.34 2.58
CA GLU A 61 2.42 -15.36 2.04
C GLU A 61 1.66 -16.56 1.48
N GLU A 62 0.69 -17.10 2.23
CA GLU A 62 -0.11 -18.24 1.81
C GLU A 62 -1.05 -17.90 0.65
N SER A 63 -1.55 -16.66 0.57
CA SER A 63 -2.47 -16.21 -0.49
C SER A 63 -1.76 -15.69 -1.74
N ALA A 64 -0.43 -15.56 -1.71
CA ALA A 64 0.35 -15.01 -2.80
C ALA A 64 0.17 -15.82 -4.09
N GLU A 65 0.28 -17.14 -4.03
CA GLU A 65 0.06 -18.04 -5.17
C GLU A 65 0.81 -17.61 -6.45
N GLY A 66 2.06 -17.16 -6.30
CA GLY A 66 2.89 -16.65 -7.40
C GLY A 66 2.61 -15.18 -7.78
N GLN A 67 1.61 -14.55 -7.19
CA GLN A 67 1.34 -13.12 -7.30
C GLN A 67 1.90 -12.36 -6.08
N VAL A 68 2.22 -11.08 -6.28
CA VAL A 68 2.60 -10.15 -5.20
C VAL A 68 1.40 -9.82 -4.32
N VAL A 69 1.54 -10.00 -3.01
CA VAL A 69 0.73 -9.36 -1.95
C VAL A 69 1.57 -9.31 -0.67
N SER A 70 1.54 -8.19 0.05
CA SER A 70 2.27 -8.02 1.30
C SER A 70 1.60 -7.00 2.22
N PRO A 71 1.83 -7.05 3.54
CA PRO A 71 1.56 -5.90 4.41
C PRO A 71 2.49 -4.74 4.04
N VAL A 72 1.94 -3.53 3.95
CA VAL A 72 2.66 -2.35 3.44
C VAL A 72 2.50 -1.09 4.28
N ASN A 73 1.45 -0.97 5.10
CA ASN A 73 1.32 0.15 6.03
C ASN A 73 0.87 -0.36 7.40
N PHE A 74 1.76 -0.27 8.39
CA PHE A 74 1.49 -0.61 9.80
C PHE A 74 1.05 0.65 10.54
N ASN A 75 -0.20 1.04 10.34
CA ASN A 75 -0.70 2.34 10.77
C ASN A 75 -0.90 2.42 12.30
N SER A 76 -1.34 1.33 12.92
CA SER A 76 -1.51 1.21 14.36
C SER A 76 -1.65 -0.26 14.77
N PRO A 77 -1.53 -0.61 16.06
CA PRO A 77 -1.80 -1.97 16.53
C PRO A 77 -3.17 -2.47 16.06
N GLY A 78 -3.17 -3.57 15.30
CA GLY A 78 -4.38 -4.14 14.72
C GLY A 78 -4.95 -3.37 13.54
N GLN A 79 -4.20 -2.46 12.89
CA GLN A 79 -4.59 -1.87 11.62
C GLN A 79 -3.41 -1.83 10.65
N VAL A 80 -3.46 -2.76 9.69
CA VAL A 80 -2.43 -2.90 8.65
C VAL A 80 -3.09 -2.81 7.28
N VAL A 81 -2.43 -2.18 6.32
CA VAL A 81 -2.84 -2.23 4.91
C VAL A 81 -2.02 -3.30 4.19
N ILE A 82 -2.68 -4.12 3.40
CA ILE A 82 -2.04 -5.05 2.45
C ILE A 82 -2.16 -4.49 1.02
N ALA A 83 -1.16 -4.74 0.18
CA ALA A 83 -1.14 -4.29 -1.21
C ALA A 83 -0.43 -5.27 -2.13
N GLY A 84 -0.79 -5.28 -3.40
CA GLY A 84 -0.26 -6.22 -4.38
C GLY A 84 -1.14 -6.31 -5.63
N HIS A 85 -1.12 -7.46 -6.29
CA HIS A 85 -2.09 -7.78 -7.33
C HIS A 85 -3.49 -7.87 -6.72
N LYS A 86 -4.48 -7.39 -7.46
CA LYS A 86 -5.86 -7.29 -6.99
C LYS A 86 -6.39 -8.63 -6.46
N ASP A 87 -6.27 -9.69 -7.24
CA ASP A 87 -6.77 -11.02 -6.85
C ASP A 87 -6.07 -11.56 -5.60
N ALA A 88 -4.75 -11.35 -5.48
CA ALA A 88 -3.97 -11.77 -4.32
C ALA A 88 -4.35 -10.98 -3.05
N VAL A 89 -4.64 -9.69 -3.19
CA VAL A 89 -5.15 -8.83 -2.10
C VAL A 89 -6.55 -9.29 -1.66
N GLU A 90 -7.42 -9.67 -2.59
CA GLU A 90 -8.75 -10.19 -2.29
C GLU A 90 -8.67 -11.53 -1.54
N ARG A 91 -7.84 -12.47 -2.02
CA ARG A 91 -7.59 -13.76 -1.34
C ARG A 91 -6.99 -13.55 0.06
N ALA A 92 -5.95 -12.73 0.18
CA ALA A 92 -5.32 -12.42 1.47
C ALA A 92 -6.30 -11.73 2.43
N GLY A 93 -7.16 -10.85 1.93
CA GLY A 93 -8.22 -10.23 2.73
C GLY A 93 -9.23 -11.25 3.27
N ALA A 94 -9.64 -12.22 2.46
CA ALA A 94 -10.50 -13.32 2.89
C ALA A 94 -9.80 -14.24 3.90
N ALA A 95 -8.53 -14.56 3.69
CA ALA A 95 -7.72 -15.34 4.62
C ALA A 95 -7.55 -14.63 5.97
N CYS A 96 -7.29 -13.31 5.97
CA CYS A 96 -7.25 -12.51 7.19
C CYS A 96 -8.59 -12.53 7.93
N LYS A 97 -9.73 -12.45 7.21
CA LYS A 97 -11.07 -12.57 7.81
C LYS A 97 -11.28 -13.94 8.45
N ALA A 98 -10.88 -15.02 7.78
CA ALA A 98 -10.95 -16.37 8.33
C ALA A 98 -10.04 -16.56 9.56
N ALA A 99 -8.90 -15.86 9.59
CA ALA A 99 -7.96 -15.87 10.70
C ALA A 99 -8.37 -14.98 11.90
N GLY A 100 -9.51 -14.27 11.82
CA GLY A 100 -10.07 -13.50 12.93
C GLY A 100 -10.04 -11.98 12.76
N ALA A 101 -9.64 -11.45 11.60
CA ALA A 101 -9.75 -10.02 11.34
C ALA A 101 -11.21 -9.54 11.45
N LYS A 102 -11.43 -8.47 12.20
CA LYS A 102 -12.75 -7.81 12.32
C LYS A 102 -13.23 -7.30 10.98
N ARG A 103 -12.35 -6.69 10.17
CA ARG A 103 -12.67 -6.14 8.84
C ARG A 103 -11.51 -6.35 7.87
N ALA A 104 -11.84 -6.54 6.60
CA ALA A 104 -10.94 -6.44 5.46
C ALA A 104 -11.68 -5.56 4.45
N LEU A 105 -11.14 -4.37 4.14
CA LEU A 105 -11.85 -3.35 3.38
C LEU A 105 -10.99 -2.91 2.19
N PRO A 106 -11.50 -3.01 0.94
CA PRO A 106 -10.79 -2.46 -0.20
C PRO A 106 -10.66 -0.94 -0.06
N LEU A 107 -9.51 -0.40 -0.47
CA LEU A 107 -9.24 1.03 -0.44
C LEU A 107 -9.43 1.63 -1.85
N PRO A 108 -10.10 2.80 -1.99
CA PRO A 108 -10.29 3.47 -3.27
C PRO A 108 -9.00 4.21 -3.67
N VAL A 109 -8.00 3.47 -4.12
CA VAL A 109 -6.69 3.99 -4.54
C VAL A 109 -6.38 3.55 -5.98
N SER A 110 -5.63 4.37 -6.71
CA SER A 110 -5.33 4.14 -8.12
C SER A 110 -4.17 3.15 -8.36
N VAL A 111 -3.33 2.91 -7.36
CA VAL A 111 -2.11 2.09 -7.48
C VAL A 111 -1.83 1.31 -6.20
N PRO A 112 -1.23 0.10 -6.28
CA PRO A 112 -0.86 -0.72 -5.13
C PRO A 112 0.43 -0.19 -4.48
N SER A 113 0.32 0.95 -3.80
CA SER A 113 1.48 1.65 -3.22
C SER A 113 2.27 0.77 -2.23
N HIS A 114 3.57 1.07 -2.09
CA HIS A 114 4.45 0.46 -1.08
C HIS A 114 4.66 -1.06 -1.21
N CYS A 115 4.30 -1.68 -2.34
CA CYS A 115 4.56 -3.10 -2.60
C CYS A 115 5.57 -3.31 -3.73
N ALA A 116 6.00 -4.57 -3.93
CA ALA A 116 7.01 -4.92 -4.93
C ALA A 116 6.64 -4.57 -6.38
N LEU A 117 5.35 -4.37 -6.68
CA LEU A 117 4.89 -3.93 -8.01
C LEU A 117 5.29 -2.49 -8.33
N MET A 118 5.65 -1.68 -7.33
CA MET A 118 6.08 -0.30 -7.52
C MET A 118 7.57 -0.16 -7.84
N LYS A 119 8.35 -1.25 -7.88
CA LYS A 119 9.79 -1.22 -8.20
C LYS A 119 10.12 -0.52 -9.52
N PRO A 120 9.36 -0.68 -10.63
CA PRO A 120 9.66 0.04 -11.88
C PRO A 120 9.44 1.55 -11.82
N ALA A 121 8.71 2.04 -10.81
CA ALA A 121 8.38 3.46 -10.62
C ALA A 121 9.23 4.16 -9.55
N ALA A 122 10.14 3.43 -8.89
CA ALA A 122 10.93 3.88 -7.74
C ALA A 122 12.20 4.64 -8.15
#